data_AF-A0A519KK58-F1
#
_entry.id   AF-A0A519KK58-F1
#
_cell.length_a   1.000
_cell.length_b   1.000
_cell.length_c   1.000
_cell.angle_alpha   90.00
_cell.angle_beta   90.00
_cell.angle_gamma   90.00
#
_symmetry.space_group_name_H-M   'P 1'
#
loop_
_entity.id
_entity.type
_entity.pdbx_description
1 polymer ?
#
loop_
_entity_poly.entity_id
_entity_poly.type
_entity_poly.pdbx_seq_one_letter_code
_entity_poly.pdbx_strand_id
1 'polypeptide(L)' 'ERPDHPWFIGVQYHPELKSRPFAPHPLFAGFIGAALVQSRLV' A
#
# COMPACT_ATOMS: atom_id res chain seq x y z
N GLU A 1 -5.15 -3.60 -11.44
CA GLU A 1 -5.60 -4.25 -10.20
C GLU A 1 -5.78 -5.74 -10.46
N ARG A 2 -5.67 -6.59 -9.42
CA ARG A 2 -5.96 -8.02 -9.49
C ARG A 2 -6.99 -8.37 -8.40
N PRO A 3 -8.28 -8.54 -8.74
CA PRO A 3 -9.37 -8.60 -7.75
C PRO A 3 -9.34 -9.78 -6.77
N ASP A 4 -8.72 -10.90 -7.15
CA ASP A 4 -8.56 -12.11 -6.33
C ASP A 4 -7.41 -12.04 -5.31
N HIS A 5 -6.61 -10.97 -5.36
CA HIS A 5 -5.49 -10.78 -4.44
C HIS A 5 -5.90 -9.87 -3.26
N PRO A 6 -5.53 -10.19 -2.00
CA PRO A 6 -5.98 -9.44 -0.82
C PRO A 6 -5.57 -7.96 -0.83
N TRP A 7 -4.50 -7.61 -1.56
CA TRP A 7 -4.13 -6.23 -1.84
C TRP A 7 -3.23 -6.15 -3.08
N PHE A 8 -3.71 -5.67 -4.23
CA PHE A 8 -2.90 -5.55 -5.45
C PHE A 8 -3.22 -4.30 -6.27
N ILE A 9 -2.30 -3.34 -6.26
CA ILE A 9 -2.41 -2.09 -7.02
C ILE A 9 -1.11 -1.85 -7.78
N GLY A 10 -1.23 -1.45 -9.05
CA GLY A 10 -0.10 -1.01 -9.88
C GLY A 10 -0.41 0.37 -10.46
N VAL A 11 0.61 1.24 -10.51
CA VAL A 11 0.51 2.60 -11.06
C VAL A 11 1.70 2.90 -11.96
N GLN A 12 1.49 3.72 -12.99
CA GLN A 12 2.56 4.11 -13.93
C GLN A 12 3.33 5.37 -13.51
N TYR A 13 2.79 6.15 -12.57
CA TYR A 13 3.45 7.34 -12.03
C TYR A 13 4.28 6.98 -10.78
N HIS A 14 5.03 7.96 -10.28
CA HIS A 14 5.87 7.83 -9.08
C HIS A 14 5.14 8.36 -7.82
N PRO A 15 4.32 7.55 -7.12
CA PRO A 15 3.60 7.96 -5.91
C PRO A 15 4.52 8.36 -4.75
N GLU A 16 5.74 7.86 -4.72
CA GLU A 16 6.78 8.19 -3.73
C GLU A 16 7.11 9.68 -3.73
N LEU A 17 7.12 10.33 -4.91
CA LEU A 17 7.40 11.75 -5.02
C LEU A 17 6.30 12.62 -4.41
N LYS A 18 5.10 12.05 -4.19
CA LYS A 18 3.94 12.71 -3.59
C LYS A 18 3.75 12.39 -2.10
N SER A 19 4.45 11.41 -1.56
CA SER A 19 4.36 11.05 -0.14
C SER A 19 5.12 12.04 0.74
N ARG A 20 4.59 12.37 1.93
CA ARG A 20 5.22 13.26 2.92
C ARG A 20 5.14 12.65 4.33
N PRO A 21 6.04 12.98 5.26
CA PRO A 21 6.04 12.39 6.60
C PRO A 21 4.70 12.52 7.36
N PHE A 22 4.06 13.70 7.29
CA PHE A 22 2.77 13.95 7.94
C PHE A 22 1.55 13.76 7.03
N ALA A 23 1.78 13.37 5.77
CA ALA A 23 0.74 13.09 4.79
C ALA A 23 1.21 11.95 3.89
N PRO A 24 1.26 10.71 4.41
CA PRO A 24 1.72 9.56 3.64
C PRO A 24 0.77 9.30 2.47
N HIS A 25 1.34 8.95 1.32
CA HIS A 25 0.52 8.65 0.15
C HIS A 25 -0.38 7.42 0.44
N PRO A 26 -1.68 7.45 0.06
CA PRO A 26 -2.62 6.38 0.39
C PRO A 26 -2.19 4.98 -0.05
N LEU A 27 -1.47 4.88 -1.17
CA LEU A 27 -0.92 3.60 -1.65
C LEU A 27 0.03 2.95 -0.63
N PHE A 28 0.93 3.72 -0.01
CA PHE A 28 1.88 3.18 0.95
C PHE A 28 1.22 2.90 2.30
N ALA A 29 0.37 3.82 2.78
CA ALA A 29 -0.38 3.61 4.01
C ALA A 29 -1.29 2.36 3.91
N GLY A 30 -1.98 2.20 2.78
CA GLY A 30 -2.81 1.04 2.49
C GLY A 30 -2.00 -0.25 2.35
N PHE A 31 -0.84 -0.21 1.69
CA PHE A 31 0.04 -1.39 1.58
C PHE A 31 0.50 -1.89 2.95
N ILE A 32 0.98 -0.99 3.81
CA ILE A 32 1.42 -1.35 5.16
C ILE A 32 0.24 -1.85 6.00
N GLY A 33 -0.94 -1.21 5.92
CA GLY A 33 -2.14 -1.69 6.58
C GLY A 33 -2.53 -3.11 6.17
N ALA A 34 -2.51 -3.41 4.87
CA ALA A 34 -2.76 -4.76 4.37
C ALA A 34 -1.68 -5.77 4.79
N ALA A 35 -0.42 -5.35 4.83
CA ALA A 35 0.68 -6.17 5.32
C ALA A 35 0.54 -6.50 6.81
N LEU A 36 0.09 -5.55 7.64
CA LEU A 36 -0.21 -5.81 9.06
C LEU A 36 -1.34 -6.82 9.23
N VAL A 37 -2.40 -6.73 8.41
CA VAL A 37 -3.52 -7.68 8.44
C VAL A 37 -3.09 -9.08 7.97
N GLN A 38 -2.24 -9.18 6.96
CA GLN A 38 -1.71 -10.47 6.49
C GLN A 38 -0.54 -11.00 7.30
N SER A 39 0.08 -10.17 8.15
CA SER A 39 1.18 -10.59 9.00
C SER A 39 0.71 -11.75 9.88
N ARG A 40 1.21 -12.94 9.60
CA ARG A 40 1.04 -14.07 10.51
C ARG A 40 1.96 -13.82 11.68
N LEU A 41 1.41 -13.34 12.78
CA LEU A 41 2.05 -13.46 14.07
C LEU A 41 2.21 -14.96 14.33
N VAL A 42 3.46 -15.41 14.36
CA VAL A 42 3.84 -16.72 14.89
C VAL A 42 3.82 -16.62 16.41
#